data_AF-A0A2A5DFE2-F1
#
_entry.id   AF-A0A2A5DFE2-F1
#
_cell.length_a   1.000
_cell.length_b   1.000
_cell.length_c   1.000
_cell.angle_alpha   90.00
_cell.angle_beta   90.00
_cell.angle_gamma   90.00
#
_symmetry.space_group_name_H-M   'P 1'
#
loop_
_entity.id
_entity.type
_entity.pdbx_description
1 polymer ?
#
loop_
_entity_poly.entity_id
_entity_poly.type
_entity_poly.pdbx_seq_one_letter_code
_entity_poly.pdbx_strand_id
1 'polypeptide(L)'
;MLYYCVVPLDKSLPMKSTSLIKTGLIFVAGLTLSTAATAQNDHAVTVGAGGFVFEPQDLNLNIGDKVTWVWSGGGSHNVRAVSGAFLSGNPTTAPNTYTVTFDTAFLAANPVAGDLYDYRCDPHGGFGMVGSIRVMSPRVLSLVNFSAGQLGTMNVDGMNAGGTVLIGYSLTGNGPFGVNLGTLSLSAPINQLPALTADAAGHAELSVNLPPGLAGTTVHLHAGELFGGGAGILTNPVTVVL
;
A
#
# COMPACT_ATOMS: atom_id res chain seq x y z
N MET A 1 67.37 26.92 1.73
CA MET A 1 66.81 25.63 1.30
C MET A 1 67.01 24.65 2.46
N LEU A 2 66.01 24.47 3.33
CA LEU A 2 66.10 23.57 4.48
C LEU A 2 65.01 22.49 4.34
N TYR A 3 65.46 21.22 4.25
CA TYR A 3 64.96 19.95 4.80
C TYR A 3 63.45 19.57 4.66
N TYR A 4 63.00 18.31 4.52
CA TYR A 4 63.41 16.98 5.03
C TYR A 4 62.94 15.88 4.06
N CYS A 5 63.78 14.88 3.74
CA CYS A 5 63.80 13.48 4.24
C CYS A 5 62.60 12.60 3.84
N VAL A 6 62.84 11.65 2.93
CA VAL A 6 61.92 10.56 2.57
C VAL A 6 62.60 9.25 2.98
N VAL A 7 61.95 8.44 3.83
CA VAL A 7 62.39 7.08 4.17
C VAL A 7 61.27 6.12 3.78
N PRO A 8 61.54 5.04 3.02
CA PRO A 8 60.53 4.09 2.58
C PRO A 8 60.16 3.12 3.71
N LEU A 9 58.87 2.78 3.82
CA LEU A 9 58.37 1.82 4.79
C LEU A 9 58.08 0.46 4.10
N ASP A 10 59.08 -0.42 4.07
CA ASP A 10 58.86 -1.87 4.05
C ASP A 10 59.73 -2.48 5.14
N LYS A 11 59.07 -2.93 6.23
CA LYS A 11 59.42 -4.17 6.93
C LYS A 11 58.14 -4.82 7.43
N SER A 12 57.79 -5.92 6.77
CA SER A 12 56.94 -6.99 7.28
C SER A 12 57.21 -7.30 8.77
N LEU A 13 56.13 -7.41 9.55
CA LEU A 13 56.14 -8.01 10.90
C LEU A 13 55.03 -9.07 10.98
N PRO A 14 55.29 -10.25 11.59
CA PRO A 14 54.42 -11.41 11.50
C PRO A 14 53.18 -11.29 12.38
N MET A 15 52.05 -11.79 11.85
CA MET A 15 50.84 -12.10 12.60
C MET A 15 51.16 -13.05 13.76
N LYS A 16 51.00 -12.58 15.00
CA LYS A 16 50.79 -13.48 16.15
C LYS A 16 49.29 -13.57 16.40
N SER A 17 48.74 -14.73 16.02
CA SER A 17 47.45 -15.21 16.50
C SER A 17 47.55 -15.49 18.00
N THR A 18 46.78 -14.76 18.79
CA THR A 18 46.39 -15.19 20.13
C THR A 18 44.88 -14.99 20.24
N SER A 19 44.19 -16.12 20.07
CA SER A 19 42.78 -16.31 20.37
C SER A 19 42.50 -15.99 21.84
N LEU A 20 41.57 -15.06 22.08
CA LEU A 20 40.82 -14.95 23.32
C LEU A 20 39.36 -14.79 22.91
N ILE A 21 38.68 -15.93 22.75
CA ILE A 21 37.22 -16.00 22.70
C ILE A 21 36.74 -15.63 24.11
N LYS A 22 36.47 -14.34 24.35
CA LYS A 22 35.56 -13.93 25.41
C LYS A 22 34.16 -14.01 24.81
N THR A 23 33.43 -15.03 25.20
CA THR A 23 32.00 -15.21 24.92
C THR A 23 31.24 -14.03 25.52
N GLY A 24 31.17 -12.92 24.80
CA GLY A 24 30.23 -11.85 25.08
C GLY A 24 28.85 -12.33 24.68
N LEU A 25 27.95 -12.45 25.66
CA LEU A 25 26.53 -12.56 25.38
C LEU A 25 26.13 -11.36 24.51
N ILE A 26 25.90 -11.59 23.23
CA ILE A 26 25.17 -10.66 22.39
C ILE A 26 23.73 -10.74 22.89
N PHE A 27 23.33 -9.76 23.71
CA PHE A 27 21.93 -9.47 23.94
C PHE A 27 21.38 -8.95 22.60
N VAL A 28 20.89 -9.87 21.76
CA VAL A 28 19.96 -9.50 20.70
C VAL A 28 18.70 -9.07 21.44
N ALA A 29 18.58 -7.77 21.73
CA ALA A 29 17.30 -7.20 22.10
C ALA A 29 16.40 -7.49 20.90
N GLY A 30 15.54 -8.51 21.04
CA GLY A 30 14.52 -8.82 20.07
C GLY A 30 13.67 -7.58 19.93
N LEU A 31 13.92 -6.81 18.88
CA LEU A 31 13.01 -5.76 18.45
C LEU A 31 11.77 -6.51 17.98
N THR A 32 10.84 -6.75 18.90
CA THR A 32 9.51 -7.21 18.56
C THR A 32 8.91 -6.09 17.73
N LEU A 33 8.91 -6.26 16.41
CA LEU A 33 8.03 -5.54 15.52
C LEU A 33 6.62 -5.94 15.95
N SER A 34 6.04 -5.19 16.89
CA SER A 34 4.62 -5.20 17.14
C SER A 34 3.98 -4.62 15.89
N THR A 35 3.64 -5.48 14.93
CA THR A 35 2.65 -5.12 13.92
C THR A 35 1.43 -4.71 14.72
N ALA A 36 1.10 -3.42 14.72
CA ALA A 36 -0.20 -2.99 15.21
C ALA A 36 -1.22 -3.73 14.35
N ALA A 37 -1.83 -4.79 14.90
CA ALA A 37 -3.01 -5.37 14.31
C ALA A 37 -4.03 -4.23 14.29
N THR A 38 -4.38 -3.74 13.11
CA THR A 38 -5.52 -2.84 12.97
C THR A 38 -6.70 -3.57 13.60
N ALA A 39 -7.37 -2.94 14.57
CA ALA A 39 -8.58 -3.51 15.13
C ALA A 39 -9.57 -3.67 13.97
N GLN A 40 -9.85 -4.92 13.61
CA GLN A 40 -10.83 -5.28 12.61
C GLN A 40 -12.20 -4.86 13.12
N ASN A 41 -12.86 -3.94 12.42
CA ASN A 41 -14.20 -3.49 12.78
C ASN A 41 -15.24 -4.37 12.09
N ASP A 42 -16.30 -4.67 12.81
CA ASP A 42 -17.49 -5.31 12.26
C ASP A 42 -18.54 -4.23 11.95
N HIS A 43 -18.89 -4.11 10.68
CA HIS A 43 -19.92 -3.21 10.19
C HIS A 43 -21.21 -4.00 9.93
N ALA A 44 -22.34 -3.49 10.38
CA ALA A 44 -23.64 -4.11 10.14
C ALA A 44 -24.40 -3.33 9.06
N VAL A 45 -24.91 -4.02 8.04
CA VAL A 45 -25.81 -3.48 7.03
C VAL A 45 -27.17 -4.14 7.19
N THR A 46 -28.18 -3.33 7.50
CA THR A 46 -29.55 -3.79 7.60
C THR A 46 -30.14 -4.00 6.21
N VAL A 47 -30.77 -5.16 5.98
CA VAL A 47 -31.38 -5.53 4.70
C VAL A 47 -32.90 -5.44 4.80
N GLY A 48 -33.49 -4.63 3.93
CA GLY A 48 -34.93 -4.55 3.72
C GLY A 48 -35.68 -3.71 4.75
N ALA A 49 -35.00 -3.11 5.73
CA ALA A 49 -35.64 -2.28 6.75
C ALA A 49 -36.19 -1.00 6.13
N GLY A 50 -37.52 -0.89 6.05
CA GLY A 50 -38.17 0.24 5.38
C GLY A 50 -38.33 0.09 3.86
N GLY A 51 -38.18 -1.12 3.30
CA GLY A 51 -38.48 -1.41 1.89
C GLY A 51 -37.32 -2.02 1.11
N PHE A 52 -37.05 -1.52 -0.08
CA PHE A 52 -35.98 -2.01 -0.98
C PHE A 52 -34.66 -1.29 -0.71
N VAL A 53 -34.09 -1.45 0.49
CA VAL A 53 -32.95 -0.65 0.98
C VAL A 53 -31.91 -1.48 1.75
N PHE A 54 -30.65 -1.07 1.61
CA PHE A 54 -29.53 -1.42 2.49
C PHE A 54 -29.22 -0.24 3.41
N GLU A 55 -29.11 -0.45 4.72
CA GLU A 55 -28.86 0.63 5.69
C GLU A 55 -27.74 0.28 6.68
N PRO A 56 -26.59 0.97 6.66
CA PRO A 56 -26.23 2.02 5.72
C PRO A 56 -26.06 1.47 4.29
N GLN A 57 -26.32 2.33 3.31
CA GLN A 57 -26.18 1.99 1.90
C GLN A 57 -24.71 1.83 1.49
N ASP A 58 -23.87 2.76 1.96
CA ASP A 58 -22.46 2.85 1.60
C ASP A 58 -21.55 2.76 2.82
N LEU A 59 -20.42 2.06 2.67
CA LEU A 59 -19.42 1.88 3.73
C LEU A 59 -18.02 2.22 3.23
N ASN A 60 -17.24 2.90 4.09
CA ASN A 60 -15.79 2.99 3.96
C ASN A 60 -15.18 2.08 5.04
N LEU A 61 -14.35 1.14 4.61
CA LEU A 61 -13.73 0.11 5.44
C LEU A 61 -12.23 0.31 5.50
N ASN A 62 -11.59 -0.17 6.56
CA ASN A 62 -10.15 -0.44 6.53
C ASN A 62 -9.90 -1.88 6.05
N ILE A 63 -8.70 -2.15 5.51
CA ILE A 63 -8.28 -3.53 5.26
C ILE A 63 -8.46 -4.35 6.54
N GLY A 64 -9.12 -5.49 6.37
CA GLY A 64 -9.42 -6.43 7.45
C GLY A 64 -10.85 -6.33 7.93
N ASP A 65 -11.54 -5.19 7.83
CA ASP A 65 -12.91 -5.03 8.36
C ASP A 65 -13.89 -6.08 7.81
N LYS A 66 -14.95 -6.37 8.57
CA LYS A 66 -16.05 -7.25 8.15
C LYS A 66 -17.31 -6.46 7.88
N VAL A 67 -18.10 -6.92 6.92
CA VAL A 67 -19.47 -6.46 6.71
C VAL A 67 -20.41 -7.63 6.93
N THR A 68 -21.38 -7.45 7.84
CA THR A 68 -22.46 -8.38 8.09
C THR A 68 -23.77 -7.76 7.64
N TRP A 69 -24.36 -8.32 6.59
CA TRP A 69 -25.72 -7.98 6.17
C TRP A 69 -26.72 -8.74 7.04
N VAL A 70 -27.68 -8.03 7.63
CA VAL A 70 -28.68 -8.54 8.58
C VAL A 70 -30.08 -8.27 8.04
N TRP A 71 -30.82 -9.32 7.71
CA TRP A 71 -32.20 -9.21 7.26
C TRP A 71 -33.09 -8.97 8.46
N SER A 72 -33.71 -7.79 8.50
CA SER A 72 -34.66 -7.40 9.56
C SER A 72 -35.97 -6.84 9.01
N GLY A 73 -36.03 -6.51 7.71
CA GLY A 73 -37.24 -6.04 7.06
C GLY A 73 -38.09 -7.15 6.43
N GLY A 74 -39.25 -6.76 5.91
CA GLY A 74 -40.12 -7.64 5.11
C GLY A 74 -39.64 -7.82 3.67
N GLY A 75 -40.21 -8.82 2.99
CA GLY A 75 -39.84 -9.15 1.61
C GLY A 75 -38.62 -10.06 1.50
N SER A 76 -38.34 -10.49 0.27
CA SER A 76 -37.24 -11.40 -0.05
C SER A 76 -36.11 -10.65 -0.75
N HIS A 77 -34.91 -10.69 -0.18
CA HIS A 77 -33.76 -9.91 -0.65
C HIS A 77 -32.51 -10.77 -0.70
N ASN A 78 -31.57 -10.43 -1.60
CA ASN A 78 -30.21 -10.92 -1.53
C ASN A 78 -29.20 -9.76 -1.59
N VAL A 79 -27.95 -10.12 -1.40
CA VAL A 79 -26.76 -9.27 -1.52
C VAL A 79 -25.85 -9.92 -2.56
N ARG A 80 -25.56 -9.19 -3.63
CA ARG A 80 -24.65 -9.60 -4.71
C ARG A 80 -23.73 -8.45 -5.11
N ALA A 81 -22.43 -8.67 -5.06
CA ALA A 81 -21.46 -7.77 -5.68
C ALA A 81 -21.67 -7.71 -7.21
N VAL A 82 -21.68 -6.52 -7.79
CA VAL A 82 -21.76 -6.32 -9.24
C VAL A 82 -20.57 -6.98 -9.94
N SER A 83 -19.39 -6.93 -9.33
CA SER A 83 -18.17 -7.61 -9.79
C SER A 83 -18.22 -9.14 -9.69
N GLY A 84 -19.18 -9.69 -8.93
CA GLY A 84 -19.24 -11.12 -8.61
C GLY A 84 -18.41 -11.56 -7.41
N ALA A 85 -17.72 -10.63 -6.73
CA ALA A 85 -16.84 -10.91 -5.59
C ALA A 85 -17.52 -11.60 -4.40
N PHE A 86 -18.81 -11.39 -4.20
CA PHE A 86 -19.59 -12.03 -3.14
C PHE A 86 -21.07 -12.20 -3.52
N LEU A 87 -21.70 -13.24 -2.98
CA LEU A 87 -23.10 -13.56 -3.17
C LEU A 87 -23.66 -14.28 -1.93
N SER A 88 -24.68 -13.68 -1.32
CA SER A 88 -25.41 -14.28 -0.17
C SER A 88 -26.32 -15.48 -0.54
N GLY A 89 -26.57 -15.69 -1.83
CA GLY A 89 -27.43 -16.76 -2.35
C GLY A 89 -28.69 -16.24 -3.03
N ASN A 90 -29.71 -17.09 -3.12
CA ASN A 90 -31.04 -16.72 -3.61
C ASN A 90 -31.70 -15.72 -2.63
N PRO A 91 -32.58 -14.82 -3.12
CA PRO A 91 -33.36 -13.94 -2.26
C PRO A 91 -34.06 -14.70 -1.14
N THR A 92 -33.89 -14.22 0.09
CA THR A 92 -34.47 -14.81 1.29
C THR A 92 -35.08 -13.74 2.20
N THR A 93 -35.91 -14.17 3.14
CA THR A 93 -36.59 -13.31 4.12
C THR A 93 -35.84 -13.27 5.44
N ALA A 94 -36.18 -12.30 6.29
CA ALA A 94 -35.74 -12.31 7.69
C ALA A 94 -36.30 -13.52 8.46
N PRO A 95 -35.60 -14.00 9.51
CA PRO A 95 -34.25 -13.62 9.91
C PRO A 95 -33.18 -14.31 9.03
N ASN A 96 -32.15 -13.57 8.64
CA ASN A 96 -30.98 -14.12 7.95
C ASN A 96 -29.76 -13.21 8.15
N THR A 97 -28.57 -13.76 7.96
CA THR A 97 -27.30 -13.00 7.98
C THR A 97 -26.34 -13.50 6.91
N TYR A 98 -25.51 -12.61 6.38
CA TYR A 98 -24.41 -12.94 5.48
C TYR A 98 -23.22 -12.06 5.82
N THR A 99 -22.01 -12.63 5.91
CA THR A 99 -20.81 -11.89 6.34
C THR A 99 -19.68 -12.08 5.35
N VAL A 100 -18.98 -10.99 5.03
CA VAL A 100 -17.74 -10.99 4.22
C VAL A 100 -16.65 -10.27 5.02
N THR A 101 -15.43 -10.81 4.98
CA THR A 101 -14.23 -10.16 5.51
C THR A 101 -13.45 -9.54 4.35
N PHE A 102 -13.16 -8.24 4.42
CA PHE A 102 -12.45 -7.48 3.39
C PHE A 102 -10.97 -7.34 3.75
N ASP A 103 -10.28 -8.48 3.86
CA ASP A 103 -8.84 -8.53 4.14
C ASP A 103 -7.99 -8.53 2.85
N THR A 104 -6.67 -8.56 3.01
CA THR A 104 -5.72 -8.58 1.88
C THR A 104 -5.94 -9.77 0.95
N ALA A 105 -6.30 -10.94 1.49
CA ALA A 105 -6.54 -12.14 0.70
C ALA A 105 -7.82 -12.00 -0.13
N PHE A 106 -8.88 -11.44 0.45
CA PHE A 106 -10.13 -11.14 -0.25
C PHE A 106 -9.90 -10.16 -1.40
N LEU A 107 -9.20 -9.04 -1.15
CA LEU A 107 -8.90 -8.03 -2.16
C LEU A 107 -8.06 -8.61 -3.30
N ALA A 108 -7.03 -9.39 -2.99
CA ALA A 108 -6.18 -10.04 -3.99
C ALA A 108 -6.93 -11.06 -4.84
N ALA A 109 -7.87 -11.80 -4.25
CA ALA A 109 -8.70 -12.76 -4.96
C ALA A 109 -9.83 -12.12 -5.79
N ASN A 110 -10.24 -10.89 -5.45
CA ASN A 110 -11.37 -10.20 -6.06
C ASN A 110 -11.05 -8.75 -6.47
N PRO A 111 -10.01 -8.52 -7.30
CA PRO A 111 -9.56 -7.17 -7.61
C PRO A 111 -10.66 -6.37 -8.33
N VAL A 112 -10.95 -5.18 -7.82
CA VAL A 112 -11.83 -4.17 -8.43
C VAL A 112 -11.13 -2.82 -8.39
N ALA A 113 -11.36 -1.98 -9.41
CA ALA A 113 -10.67 -0.70 -9.53
C ALA A 113 -10.92 0.19 -8.30
N GLY A 114 -9.84 0.62 -7.65
CA GLY A 114 -9.89 1.52 -6.50
C GLY A 114 -10.56 0.92 -5.26
N ASP A 115 -10.56 -0.42 -5.15
CA ASP A 115 -11.12 -1.16 -4.02
C ASP A 115 -12.60 -0.80 -3.73
N LEU A 116 -13.35 -0.47 -4.79
CA LEU A 116 -14.78 -0.13 -4.74
C LEU A 116 -15.65 -1.30 -5.21
N TYR A 117 -16.40 -1.88 -4.28
CA TYR A 117 -17.30 -3.00 -4.49
C TYR A 117 -18.75 -2.50 -4.48
N ASP A 118 -19.29 -2.20 -5.66
CA ASP A 118 -20.72 -1.97 -5.82
C ASP A 118 -21.48 -3.29 -5.65
N TYR A 119 -22.64 -3.26 -4.98
CA TYR A 119 -23.49 -4.41 -4.75
C TYR A 119 -24.97 -4.06 -4.87
N ARG A 120 -25.80 -5.07 -5.10
CA ARG A 120 -27.24 -4.91 -5.27
C ARG A 120 -28.01 -6.11 -4.72
N CYS A 121 -29.32 -5.89 -4.54
CA CYS A 121 -30.29 -6.96 -4.47
C CYS A 121 -30.74 -7.31 -5.90
N ASP A 122 -30.73 -8.59 -6.28
CA ASP A 122 -31.07 -9.03 -7.64
C ASP A 122 -32.52 -8.67 -8.05
N PRO A 123 -33.58 -9.00 -7.28
CA PRO A 123 -34.93 -8.63 -7.65
C PRO A 123 -35.23 -7.12 -7.51
N HIS A 124 -34.46 -6.40 -6.69
CA HIS A 124 -34.79 -5.03 -6.29
C HIS A 124 -33.79 -3.96 -6.73
N GLY A 125 -32.71 -4.34 -7.42
CA GLY A 125 -31.69 -3.40 -7.89
C GLY A 125 -32.23 -2.36 -8.87
N GLY A 126 -33.19 -2.74 -9.72
CA GLY A 126 -33.89 -1.81 -10.61
C GLY A 126 -34.77 -0.78 -9.90
N PHE A 127 -35.09 -1.01 -8.62
CA PHE A 127 -35.81 -0.08 -7.76
C PHE A 127 -34.88 0.72 -6.83
N GLY A 128 -33.56 0.62 -7.02
CA GLY A 128 -32.58 1.38 -6.25
C GLY A 128 -32.01 0.65 -5.03
N MET A 129 -32.29 -0.64 -4.86
CA MET A 129 -31.67 -1.44 -3.79
C MET A 129 -30.24 -1.84 -4.15
N VAL A 130 -29.35 -0.84 -4.09
CA VAL A 130 -27.92 -0.89 -4.40
C VAL A 130 -27.13 -0.30 -3.25
N GLY A 131 -25.85 -0.61 -3.14
CA GLY A 131 -24.94 0.02 -2.19
C GLY A 131 -23.49 -0.14 -2.63
N SER A 132 -22.57 0.50 -1.93
CA SER A 132 -21.13 0.40 -2.22
C SER A 132 -20.30 0.14 -0.97
N ILE A 133 -19.21 -0.61 -1.14
CA ILE A 133 -18.19 -0.81 -0.11
C ILE A 133 -16.86 -0.34 -0.69
N ARG A 134 -16.25 0.68 -0.09
CA ARG A 134 -14.90 1.12 -0.40
C ARG A 134 -13.93 0.63 0.67
N VAL A 135 -12.94 -0.17 0.27
CA VAL A 135 -11.88 -0.61 1.20
C VAL A 135 -10.68 0.33 1.07
N MET A 136 -10.40 1.07 2.13
CA MET A 136 -9.26 1.97 2.23
C MET A 136 -7.99 1.14 2.42
N SER A 137 -7.30 0.87 1.33
CA SER A 137 -5.96 0.28 1.34
C SER A 137 -4.92 1.42 1.28
N PRO A 138 -4.10 1.62 2.32
CA PRO A 138 -3.10 2.68 2.29
C PRO A 138 -2.12 2.42 1.16
N ARG A 139 -2.01 3.40 0.26
CA ARG A 139 -1.03 3.40 -0.82
C ARG A 139 0.29 3.88 -0.25
N VAL A 140 1.29 3.00 -0.14
CA VAL A 140 2.52 3.30 0.61
C VAL A 140 3.72 3.30 -0.32
N LEU A 141 4.53 4.36 -0.26
CA LEU A 141 5.90 4.36 -0.77
C LEU A 141 6.85 4.25 0.42
N SER A 142 7.73 3.25 0.40
CA SER A 142 8.77 3.07 1.41
C SER A 142 10.14 2.79 0.78
N LEU A 143 11.20 3.11 1.52
CA LEU A 143 12.59 3.00 1.05
C LEU A 143 13.37 2.05 1.96
N VAL A 144 14.19 1.19 1.35
CA VAL A 144 15.07 0.25 2.06
C VAL A 144 16.50 0.44 1.57
N ASN A 145 17.47 0.52 2.49
CA ASN A 145 18.90 0.72 2.20
C ASN A 145 19.19 1.90 1.25
N PHE A 146 18.43 2.99 1.40
CA PHE A 146 18.42 4.09 0.44
C PHE A 146 19.41 5.20 0.85
N SER A 147 20.71 4.89 0.70
CA SER A 147 21.82 5.80 1.00
C SER A 147 22.85 5.82 -0.13
N ALA A 148 23.62 6.90 -0.25
CA ALA A 148 24.62 7.07 -1.28
C ALA A 148 25.67 5.95 -1.26
N GLY A 149 25.97 5.40 -2.43
CA GLY A 149 26.91 4.29 -2.61
C GLY A 149 26.32 2.90 -2.37
N GLN A 150 25.02 2.79 -2.10
CA GLN A 150 24.34 1.52 -1.87
C GLN A 150 23.33 1.19 -2.97
N LEU A 151 22.96 -0.09 -3.04
CA LEU A 151 21.76 -0.51 -3.75
C LEU A 151 20.56 -0.21 -2.86
N GLY A 152 19.79 0.81 -3.22
CA GLY A 152 18.56 1.19 -2.54
C GLY A 152 17.35 0.60 -3.23
N THR A 153 16.33 0.27 -2.45
CA THR A 153 15.07 -0.31 -2.94
C THR A 153 13.91 0.64 -2.62
N MET A 154 13.05 0.87 -3.60
CA MET A 154 11.77 1.55 -3.47
C MET A 154 10.65 0.52 -3.54
N ASN A 155 9.86 0.43 -2.49
CA ASN A 155 8.67 -0.42 -2.42
C ASN A 155 7.42 0.45 -2.54
N VAL A 156 6.50 0.03 -3.41
CA VAL A 156 5.20 0.67 -3.60
C VAL A 156 4.12 -0.35 -3.33
N ASP A 157 3.38 -0.16 -2.24
CA ASP A 157 2.40 -1.10 -1.71
C ASP A 157 0.98 -0.57 -1.79
N GLY A 158 0.03 -1.50 -1.82
CA GLY A 158 -1.40 -1.23 -1.83
C GLY A 158 -1.98 -0.92 -3.20
N MET A 159 -1.22 -1.06 -4.29
CA MET A 159 -1.69 -0.82 -5.66
C MET A 159 -2.70 -1.88 -6.10
N ASN A 160 -3.50 -1.65 -7.14
CA ASN A 160 -4.32 -2.72 -7.71
C ASN A 160 -3.43 -3.76 -8.40
N ALA A 161 -3.85 -5.03 -8.36
CA ALA A 161 -3.16 -6.11 -9.05
C ALA A 161 -3.04 -5.82 -10.57
N GLY A 162 -1.82 -5.87 -11.11
CA GLY A 162 -1.53 -5.52 -12.51
C GLY A 162 -1.58 -4.02 -12.82
N GLY A 163 -1.75 -3.16 -11.80
CA GLY A 163 -1.78 -1.71 -11.93
C GLY A 163 -0.46 -1.13 -12.42
N THR A 164 -0.52 -0.03 -13.19
CA THR A 164 0.68 0.68 -13.65
C THR A 164 1.12 1.67 -12.58
N VAL A 165 2.30 1.46 -12.02
CA VAL A 165 2.89 2.26 -10.95
C VAL A 165 3.93 3.20 -11.51
N LEU A 166 3.83 4.48 -11.18
CA LEU A 166 4.78 5.52 -11.53
C LEU A 166 5.45 6.05 -10.27
N ILE A 167 6.78 6.20 -10.31
CA ILE A 167 7.56 6.82 -9.25
C ILE A 167 8.21 8.08 -9.81
N GLY A 168 7.88 9.23 -9.23
CA GLY A 168 8.51 10.51 -9.51
C GLY A 168 9.47 10.89 -8.40
N TYR A 169 10.53 11.61 -8.76
CA TYR A 169 11.41 12.26 -7.79
C TYR A 169 11.78 13.69 -8.19
N SER A 170 12.11 14.49 -7.18
CA SER A 170 12.59 15.86 -7.30
C SER A 170 13.74 16.10 -6.34
N LEU A 171 14.73 16.87 -6.80
CA LEU A 171 15.84 17.36 -5.97
C LEU A 171 15.59 18.80 -5.49
N THR A 172 14.47 19.42 -5.88
CA THR A 172 14.21 20.85 -5.63
C THR A 172 13.18 21.08 -4.52
N GLY A 173 12.27 20.14 -4.26
CA GLY A 173 11.33 20.25 -3.14
C GLY A 173 10.10 19.34 -3.20
N ASN A 174 9.27 19.47 -2.16
CA ASN A 174 8.04 18.69 -1.93
C ASN A 174 6.79 19.22 -2.68
N GLY A 175 6.94 19.98 -3.77
CA GLY A 175 5.83 20.52 -4.55
C GLY A 175 5.11 21.69 -3.86
N PRO A 176 3.83 21.95 -4.19
CA PRO A 176 2.92 21.11 -5.00
C PRO A 176 3.14 21.23 -6.52
N PHE A 177 2.87 20.15 -7.24
CA PHE A 177 2.76 20.14 -8.71
C PHE A 177 1.47 19.43 -9.13
N GLY A 178 0.66 20.08 -9.96
CA GLY A 178 -0.61 19.54 -10.43
C GLY A 178 -0.42 18.49 -11.52
N VAL A 179 -1.02 17.31 -11.34
CA VAL A 179 -1.12 16.26 -12.36
C VAL A 179 -2.56 15.75 -12.46
N ASN A 180 -2.86 14.93 -13.46
CA ASN A 180 -4.19 14.34 -13.64
C ASN A 180 -4.61 13.47 -12.42
N LEU A 181 -3.62 12.89 -11.73
CA LEU A 181 -3.84 12.05 -10.54
C LEU A 181 -4.10 12.84 -9.25
N GLY A 182 -4.07 14.17 -9.30
CA GLY A 182 -4.15 15.04 -8.13
C GLY A 182 -2.89 15.90 -7.95
N THR A 183 -2.55 16.21 -6.71
CA THR A 183 -1.38 17.05 -6.41
C THR A 183 -0.19 16.20 -6.04
N LEU A 184 0.84 16.19 -6.89
CA LEU A 184 2.14 15.62 -6.52
C LEU A 184 2.82 16.54 -5.52
N SER A 185 3.28 15.97 -4.41
CA SER A 185 4.23 16.60 -3.50
C SER A 185 5.66 16.60 -4.06
N LEU A 186 5.85 17.12 -5.27
CA LEU A 186 7.16 17.25 -5.93
C LEU A 186 7.26 18.61 -6.64
N SER A 187 8.41 19.28 -6.55
CA SER A 187 8.68 20.52 -7.27
C SER A 187 9.39 20.24 -8.59
N ALA A 188 9.13 21.03 -9.63
CA ALA A 188 9.85 20.91 -10.90
C ALA A 188 11.36 21.25 -10.74
N PRO A 189 12.27 20.64 -11.53
CA PRO A 189 12.01 19.58 -12.51
C PRO A 189 11.70 18.23 -11.82
N ILE A 190 10.65 17.56 -12.32
CA ILE A 190 10.24 16.23 -11.85
C ILE A 190 10.81 15.21 -12.83
N ASN A 191 11.56 14.25 -12.31
CA ASN A 191 12.07 13.13 -13.07
C ASN A 191 11.22 11.90 -12.76
N GLN A 192 10.84 11.15 -13.79
CA GLN A 192 10.08 9.92 -13.64
C GLN A 192 11.01 8.72 -13.83
N LEU A 193 10.93 7.77 -12.91
CA LEU A 193 11.56 6.47 -13.07
C LEU A 193 10.77 5.59 -14.05
N PRO A 194 11.34 4.46 -14.52
CA PRO A 194 10.60 3.51 -15.33
C PRO A 194 9.28 3.10 -14.67
N ALA A 195 8.22 2.98 -15.46
CA ALA A 195 6.94 2.49 -14.97
C ALA A 195 7.07 1.02 -14.53
N LEU A 196 6.41 0.67 -13.44
CA LEU A 196 6.35 -0.68 -12.90
C LEU A 196 4.93 -1.24 -13.06
N THR A 197 4.81 -2.55 -12.94
CA THR A 197 3.52 -3.23 -12.85
C THR A 197 3.43 -3.86 -11.46
N ALA A 198 2.36 -3.55 -10.73
CA ALA A 198 2.10 -4.18 -9.45
C ALA A 198 1.78 -5.66 -9.62
N ASP A 199 2.31 -6.49 -8.72
CA ASP A 199 2.04 -7.93 -8.70
C ASP A 199 0.61 -8.25 -8.24
N ALA A 200 0.30 -9.55 -8.10
CA ALA A 200 -1.01 -10.00 -7.64
C ALA A 200 -1.36 -9.56 -6.20
N ALA A 201 -0.36 -9.21 -5.39
CA ALA A 201 -0.54 -8.71 -4.03
C ALA A 201 -0.62 -7.16 -3.98
N GLY A 202 -0.52 -6.48 -5.12
CA GLY A 202 -0.53 -5.02 -5.18
C GLY A 202 0.80 -4.37 -4.80
N HIS A 203 1.90 -5.12 -4.89
CA HIS A 203 3.24 -4.66 -4.60
C HIS A 203 4.03 -4.41 -5.89
N ALA A 204 4.79 -3.32 -5.93
CA ALA A 204 5.77 -3.04 -6.97
C ALA A 204 7.11 -2.63 -6.35
N GLU A 205 8.21 -3.14 -6.91
CA GLU A 205 9.56 -2.88 -6.42
C GLU A 205 10.44 -2.31 -7.52
N LEU A 206 11.29 -1.33 -7.18
CA LEU A 206 12.40 -0.90 -8.01
C LEU A 206 13.68 -0.74 -7.19
N SER A 207 14.70 -1.50 -7.55
CA SER A 207 16.04 -1.37 -6.98
C SER A 207 16.92 -0.47 -7.86
N VAL A 208 17.59 0.52 -7.25
CA VAL A 208 18.46 1.49 -7.92
C VAL A 208 19.81 1.57 -7.23
N ASN A 209 20.89 1.59 -8.02
CA ASN A 209 22.22 1.85 -7.48
C ASN A 209 22.38 3.36 -7.27
N LEU A 210 22.54 3.78 -6.02
CA LEU A 210 22.70 5.19 -5.66
C LEU A 210 24.18 5.56 -5.74
N PRO A 211 24.60 6.48 -6.64
CA PRO A 211 25.99 6.87 -6.73
C PRO A 211 26.54 7.45 -5.41
N PRO A 212 27.78 7.15 -5.01
CA PRO A 212 28.39 7.72 -3.79
C PRO A 212 28.43 9.26 -3.79
N GLY A 213 28.50 9.88 -4.97
CA GLY A 213 28.52 11.33 -5.13
C GLY A 213 27.21 12.04 -4.76
N LEU A 214 26.14 11.29 -4.44
CA LEU A 214 24.88 11.86 -3.98
C LEU A 214 24.83 12.12 -2.46
N ALA A 215 25.89 11.77 -1.71
CA ALA A 215 25.91 11.96 -0.26
C ALA A 215 25.54 13.39 0.15
N GLY A 216 24.60 13.53 1.08
CA GLY A 216 24.04 14.80 1.55
C GLY A 216 22.96 15.41 0.65
N THR A 217 22.62 14.76 -0.47
CA THR A 217 21.56 15.24 -1.38
C THR A 217 20.20 14.86 -0.83
N THR A 218 19.32 15.85 -0.68
CA THR A 218 17.91 15.61 -0.36
C THR A 218 17.16 15.20 -1.62
N VAL A 219 16.45 14.08 -1.55
CA VAL A 219 15.58 13.58 -2.60
C VAL A 219 14.15 13.50 -2.08
N HIS A 220 13.23 14.10 -2.83
CA HIS A 220 11.79 14.02 -2.60
C HIS A 220 11.21 13.03 -3.60
N LEU A 221 10.42 12.06 -3.13
CA LEU A 221 9.80 11.03 -3.94
C LEU A 221 8.30 10.99 -3.68
N HIS A 222 7.55 10.67 -4.73
CA HIS A 222 6.13 10.41 -4.63
C HIS A 222 5.73 9.43 -5.74
N ALA A 223 4.97 8.40 -5.37
CA ALA A 223 4.50 7.39 -6.32
C ALA A 223 2.98 7.43 -6.46
N GLY A 224 2.48 6.82 -7.53
CA GLY A 224 1.05 6.63 -7.73
C GLY A 224 0.74 5.57 -8.78
N GLU A 225 -0.50 5.11 -8.77
CA GLU A 225 -1.04 4.20 -9.78
C GLU A 225 -1.85 4.98 -10.81
N LEU A 226 -1.68 4.63 -12.08
CA LEU A 226 -2.56 5.08 -13.17
C LEU A 226 -3.71 4.08 -13.40
N PHE A 227 -4.92 4.62 -13.50
CA PHE A 227 -6.11 3.89 -13.95
C PHE A 227 -6.40 4.20 -15.43
N GLY A 228 -7.23 3.35 -16.05
CA GLY A 228 -7.80 3.65 -17.38
C GLY A 228 -8.57 4.97 -17.37
N GLY A 229 -8.45 5.76 -18.43
CA GLY A 229 -9.16 7.04 -18.57
C GLY A 229 -8.46 8.25 -17.91
N GLY A 230 -7.21 8.11 -17.45
CA GLY A 230 -6.39 9.22 -16.97
C GLY A 230 -6.52 9.53 -15.47
N ALA A 231 -7.38 8.81 -14.75
CA ALA A 231 -7.46 8.87 -13.29
C ALA A 231 -6.30 8.11 -12.63
N GLY A 232 -6.08 8.32 -11.34
CA GLY A 232 -5.12 7.55 -10.54
C GLY A 232 -5.23 7.82 -9.05
N ILE A 233 -4.35 7.17 -8.29
CA ILE A 233 -4.23 7.35 -6.84
C ILE A 233 -2.76 7.53 -6.46
N LEU A 234 -2.51 8.40 -5.48
CA LEU A 234 -1.17 8.71 -4.99
C LEU A 234 -0.88 7.97 -3.68
N THR A 235 0.41 7.71 -3.46
CA THR A 235 0.96 7.17 -2.20
C THR A 235 1.16 8.27 -1.15
N ASN A 236 1.75 7.95 0.00
CA ASN A 236 2.43 8.98 0.80
C ASN A 236 3.69 9.51 0.07
N PRO A 237 4.04 10.78 0.21
CA PRO A 237 5.35 11.26 -0.21
C PRO A 237 6.44 10.80 0.75
N VAL A 238 7.67 10.69 0.26
CA VAL A 238 8.87 10.38 1.04
C VAL A 238 9.94 11.43 0.76
N THR A 239 10.62 11.91 1.80
CA THR A 239 11.83 12.73 1.68
C THR A 239 12.97 12.02 2.39
N VAL A 240 14.11 11.90 1.73
CA VAL A 240 15.31 11.24 2.25
C VAL A 240 16.54 12.07 1.94
N VAL A 241 17.55 12.03 2.82
CA VAL A 241 18.90 12.55 2.54
C VAL A 241 19.80 11.34 2.27
N LEU A 242 20.43 11.32 1.11
CA LEU A 242 21.29 10.23 0.65
C LEU A 242 22.67 10.21 1.31
#